data_AF-A0A0F9BJ47-F1
#
_entry.id   AF-A0A0F9BJ47-F1
#
_cell.length_a   1.000
_cell.length_b   1.000
_cell.length_c   1.000
_cell.angle_alpha   90.00
_cell.angle_beta   90.00
_cell.angle_gamma   90.00
#
_symmetry.space_group_name_H-M   'P 1'
#
loop_
_entity.id
_entity.type
_entity.pdbx_description
1 polymer ?
#
loop_
_entity_poly.entity_id
_entity_poly.type
_entity_poly.pdbx_seq_one_letter_code
_entity_poly.pdbx_strand_id
1 'polypeptide(L)'
;MRPVIAAFLAISALISPQTAPAEGELAGDFDYYVLALSWSPTWCALEGEARNSPQCDAAADHGWVLHGLWPQYEDGWPSYCRTQFRDPPRRETAAMADIMGTPGAAWYQWKKHGRCAGLSADAYFETAREAYGAVTRPEVFRKLDKAVKLPASVVEEAFLTANPALDADMV
;
A
#
# COMPACT_ATOMS: atom_id res chain seq x y z
N MET A 1 23.49 -66.10 -18.54
CA MET A 1 23.90 -64.82 -17.94
C MET A 1 22.66 -63.92 -17.92
N ARG A 2 22.10 -63.61 -16.75
CA ARG A 2 20.83 -62.86 -16.60
C ARG A 2 21.17 -61.37 -16.40
N PRO A 3 20.61 -60.42 -17.16
CA PRO A 3 20.83 -59.00 -16.92
C PRO A 3 19.98 -58.54 -15.73
N VAL A 4 20.61 -57.86 -14.77
CA VAL A 4 19.94 -57.20 -13.66
C VAL A 4 19.51 -55.81 -14.15
N ILE A 5 18.20 -55.57 -14.23
CA ILE A 5 17.64 -54.25 -14.54
C ILE A 5 17.57 -53.48 -13.22
N ALA A 6 18.41 -52.45 -13.07
CA ALA A 6 18.35 -51.52 -11.94
C ALA A 6 17.17 -50.55 -12.17
N ALA A 7 16.14 -50.66 -11.33
CA ALA A 7 15.01 -49.73 -11.30
C ALA A 7 15.42 -48.46 -10.54
N PHE A 8 15.54 -47.35 -11.24
CA PHE A 8 15.67 -46.03 -10.61
C PHE A 8 14.28 -45.55 -10.18
N LEU A 9 14.02 -45.53 -8.87
CA LEU A 9 12.89 -44.80 -8.30
C LEU A 9 13.20 -43.30 -8.34
N ALA A 10 12.52 -42.55 -9.22
CA ALA A 10 12.50 -41.10 -9.19
C ALA A 10 11.58 -40.63 -8.05
N ILE A 11 12.17 -40.07 -6.99
CA ILE A 11 11.42 -39.40 -5.92
C ILE A 11 11.15 -37.97 -6.40
N SER A 12 9.94 -37.71 -6.88
CA SER A 12 9.46 -36.35 -7.15
C SER A 12 9.15 -35.66 -5.82
N ALA A 13 10.08 -34.83 -5.34
CA ALA A 13 9.83 -33.95 -4.20
C ALA A 13 8.85 -32.84 -4.63
N LEU A 14 7.61 -32.93 -4.17
CA LEU A 14 6.64 -31.84 -4.25
C LEU A 14 7.10 -30.73 -3.30
N ILE A 15 7.78 -29.72 -3.84
CA ILE A 15 8.09 -28.50 -3.11
C ILE A 15 6.80 -27.68 -3.05
N SER A 16 6.06 -27.79 -1.95
CA SER A 16 5.01 -26.82 -1.63
C SER A 16 5.67 -25.49 -1.28
N PRO A 17 5.30 -24.36 -1.93
CA PRO A 17 5.77 -23.06 -1.48
C PRO A 17 5.27 -22.82 -0.06
N GLN A 18 6.20 -22.56 0.86
CA GLN A 18 5.88 -22.17 2.22
C GLN A 18 5.34 -20.74 2.17
N THR A 19 4.04 -20.58 2.34
CA THR A 19 3.48 -19.30 2.77
C THR A 19 3.91 -19.12 4.22
N ALA A 20 4.87 -18.24 4.48
CA ALA A 20 5.17 -17.82 5.84
C ALA A 20 4.17 -16.71 6.23
N PRO A 21 3.17 -16.98 7.08
CA PRO A 21 2.50 -15.91 7.79
C PRO A 21 3.48 -15.36 8.83
N ALA A 22 4.00 -14.16 8.58
CA ALA A 22 4.77 -13.45 9.57
C ALA A 22 4.03 -12.14 9.95
N GLU A 23 3.80 -12.00 11.25
CA GLU A 23 2.95 -10.97 11.88
C GLU A 23 3.70 -10.36 13.08
N GLY A 24 4.99 -10.10 12.90
CA GLY A 24 5.90 -9.73 13.99
C GLY A 24 7.39 -9.75 13.62
N GLU A 25 7.69 -9.65 12.33
CA GLU A 25 9.01 -9.51 11.74
C GLU A 25 9.77 -8.34 12.36
N LEU A 26 11.08 -8.32 12.17
CA LEU A 26 11.90 -7.20 12.59
C LEU A 26 11.68 -6.02 11.65
N ALA A 27 11.47 -4.84 12.23
CA ALA A 27 11.39 -3.61 11.46
C ALA A 27 12.70 -3.30 10.73
N GLY A 28 12.61 -2.76 9.51
CA GLY A 28 13.73 -2.32 8.70
C GLY A 28 14.30 -3.36 7.73
N ASP A 29 13.70 -4.55 7.66
CA ASP A 29 14.09 -5.61 6.73
C ASP A 29 13.02 -5.78 5.64
N PHE A 30 13.25 -5.13 4.48
CA PHE A 30 12.39 -5.13 3.29
C PHE A 30 13.16 -4.61 2.07
N ASP A 31 12.65 -4.85 0.87
CA ASP A 31 13.33 -4.58 -0.41
C ASP A 31 12.95 -3.21 -1.00
N TYR A 32 11.67 -2.87 -0.99
CA TYR A 32 11.15 -1.61 -1.57
C TYR A 32 9.88 -1.11 -0.89
N TYR A 33 9.45 0.10 -1.24
CA TYR A 33 8.17 0.66 -0.81
C TYR A 33 7.15 0.62 -1.95
N VAL A 34 5.89 0.34 -1.60
CA VAL A 34 4.72 0.65 -2.44
C VAL A 34 3.99 1.86 -1.88
N LEU A 35 3.80 2.88 -2.71
CA LEU A 35 2.92 4.00 -2.42
C LEU A 35 1.48 3.65 -2.85
N ALA A 36 0.65 3.23 -1.90
CA ALA A 36 -0.73 2.88 -2.18
C ALA A 36 -1.62 4.13 -2.15
N LEU A 37 -2.34 4.38 -3.25
CA LEU A 37 -3.34 5.45 -3.35
C LEU A 37 -4.75 4.87 -3.40
N SER A 38 -5.73 5.58 -2.84
CA SER A 38 -7.14 5.22 -2.93
C SER A 38 -7.95 6.35 -3.55
N TRP A 39 -8.89 5.99 -4.42
CA TRP A 39 -9.85 6.95 -4.97
C TRP A 39 -11.00 7.16 -3.99
N SER A 40 -10.97 8.28 -3.27
CA SER A 40 -11.91 8.60 -2.20
C SER A 40 -13.38 8.60 -2.64
N PRO A 41 -13.77 9.16 -3.80
CA PRO A 41 -15.17 9.16 -4.24
C PRO A 41 -15.79 7.77 -4.35
N THR A 42 -15.06 6.79 -4.91
CA THR A 42 -15.56 5.41 -4.98
C THR A 42 -15.66 4.77 -3.60
N TRP A 43 -14.66 4.96 -2.74
CA TRP A 43 -14.73 4.43 -1.37
C TRP A 43 -15.88 5.03 -0.56
N CYS A 44 -16.12 6.34 -0.70
CA CYS A 44 -17.23 7.02 -0.03
C CYS A 44 -18.59 6.47 -0.49
N ALA A 45 -18.79 6.35 -1.80
CA ALA A 45 -20.03 5.83 -2.36
C ALA A 45 -20.31 4.36 -2.01
N LEU A 46 -19.27 3.54 -1.83
CA LEU A 46 -19.42 2.11 -1.52
C LEU A 46 -19.46 1.79 -0.03
N GLU A 47 -18.73 2.54 0.80
CA GLU A 47 -18.46 2.18 2.19
C GLU A 47 -18.52 3.38 3.15
N GLY A 48 -17.88 4.48 2.78
CA GLY A 48 -17.60 5.59 3.69
C GLY A 48 -18.86 6.34 4.15
N GLU A 49 -19.84 6.54 3.27
CA GLU A 49 -21.11 7.20 3.60
C GLU A 49 -21.92 6.39 4.63
N ALA A 50 -22.04 5.08 4.43
CA ALA A 50 -22.72 4.19 5.37
C ALA A 50 -22.06 4.18 6.76
N ARG A 51 -20.76 4.49 6.82
CA ARG A 51 -19.97 4.60 8.06
C ARG A 51 -19.94 6.01 8.64
N ASN A 52 -20.60 7.00 8.01
CA ASN A 52 -20.49 8.42 8.36
C ASN A 52 -19.03 8.87 8.51
N SER A 53 -18.17 8.47 7.56
CA SER A 53 -16.76 8.83 7.59
C SER A 53 -16.55 10.33 7.31
N PRO A 54 -15.80 11.06 8.14
CA PRO A 54 -15.44 12.46 7.88
C PRO A 54 -14.71 12.68 6.54
N GLN A 55 -14.04 11.65 6.01
CA GLN A 55 -13.41 11.71 4.69
C GLN A 55 -14.43 11.97 3.55
N CYS A 56 -15.70 11.64 3.78
CA CYS A 56 -16.77 11.78 2.79
C CYS A 56 -17.54 13.10 2.91
N ASP A 57 -17.14 13.98 3.82
CA ASP A 57 -17.69 15.33 3.88
C ASP A 57 -17.37 16.08 2.57
N ALA A 58 -18.39 16.66 1.94
CA ALA A 58 -18.24 17.37 0.66
C ALA A 58 -17.21 18.51 0.73
N ALA A 59 -17.01 19.10 1.91
CA ALA A 59 -16.01 20.15 2.12
C ALA A 59 -14.56 19.64 2.08
N ALA A 60 -14.33 18.34 2.31
CA ALA A 60 -13.00 17.74 2.24
C ALA A 60 -12.53 17.53 0.79
N ASP A 61 -13.47 17.32 -0.14
CA ASP A 61 -13.26 17.21 -1.61
C ASP A 61 -12.01 16.38 -2.00
N HIS A 62 -11.83 15.26 -1.30
CA HIS A 62 -10.72 14.34 -1.52
C HIS A 62 -10.89 13.62 -2.86
N GLY A 63 -9.82 13.63 -3.66
CA GLY A 63 -9.68 12.76 -4.84
C GLY A 63 -8.89 11.51 -4.48
N TRP A 64 -7.66 11.44 -4.98
CA TRP A 64 -6.69 10.43 -4.57
C TRP A 64 -6.15 10.74 -3.17
N VAL A 65 -6.36 9.84 -2.23
CA VAL A 65 -5.78 9.89 -0.88
C VAL A 65 -4.63 8.89 -0.77
N LEU A 66 -3.65 9.20 0.08
CA LEU A 66 -2.66 8.26 0.55
C LEU A 66 -3.36 7.16 1.35
N HIS A 67 -3.42 5.95 0.78
CA HIS A 67 -3.85 4.79 1.53
C HIS A 67 -2.75 4.35 2.49
N GLY A 68 -1.49 4.34 2.06
CA GLY A 68 -0.34 4.05 2.91
C GLY A 68 0.97 3.93 2.12
N LEU A 69 2.08 3.93 2.85
CA LEU A 69 3.41 3.62 2.29
C LEU A 69 3.87 2.28 2.88
N TRP A 70 4.02 1.27 2.03
CA TRP A 70 4.13 -0.12 2.48
C TRP A 70 5.50 -0.71 2.16
N PRO A 71 6.30 -1.07 3.17
CA PRO A 71 7.46 -1.94 2.99
C PRO A 71 7.04 -3.28 2.35
N GLN A 72 7.77 -3.73 1.34
CA GLN A 72 7.51 -4.95 0.59
C GLN A 72 8.79 -5.78 0.44
N TYR A 73 8.61 -7.10 0.31
CA TYR A 73 9.63 -7.98 -0.24
C TYR A 73 9.40 -8.13 -1.75
N GLU A 74 10.40 -8.65 -2.46
CA GLU A 74 10.19 -9.15 -3.84
C GLU A 74 9.03 -10.17 -3.88
N ASP A 75 8.97 -11.05 -2.87
CA ASP A 75 7.90 -12.02 -2.68
C ASP A 75 7.18 -11.80 -1.34
N GLY A 76 6.06 -11.06 -1.36
CA GLY A 76 5.21 -10.83 -0.19
C GLY A 76 5.51 -9.51 0.54
N TRP A 77 5.16 -9.44 1.83
CA TRP A 77 5.36 -8.22 2.62
C TRP A 77 5.42 -8.51 4.12
N PRO A 78 6.21 -7.73 4.88
CA PRO A 78 6.18 -7.79 6.34
C PRO A 78 4.94 -7.10 6.90
N SER A 79 4.45 -7.55 8.06
CA SER A 79 3.30 -6.90 8.71
C SER A 79 3.33 -6.93 10.23
N TYR A 80 2.78 -5.88 10.86
CA TYR A 80 2.71 -5.73 12.32
C TYR A 80 4.06 -5.90 13.02
N CYS A 81 5.14 -5.48 12.37
CA CYS A 81 6.51 -5.71 12.81
C CYS A 81 6.80 -5.21 14.22
N ARG A 82 7.72 -5.91 14.88
CA ARG A 82 8.28 -5.51 16.15
C ARG A 82 9.25 -4.35 15.91
N THR A 83 8.97 -3.23 16.55
CA THR A 83 9.79 -2.02 16.47
C THR A 83 10.14 -1.52 17.86
N GLN A 84 11.31 -0.89 17.98
CA GLN A 84 11.73 -0.19 19.20
C GLN A 84 11.07 1.19 19.34
N PHE A 85 10.51 1.71 18.25
CA PHE A 85 9.90 3.03 18.25
C PHE A 85 8.51 3.00 18.87
N ARG A 86 8.17 4.07 19.59
CA ARG A 86 6.83 4.25 20.13
C ARG A 86 5.81 4.40 19.00
N ASP A 87 4.57 4.04 19.30
CA ASP A 87 3.45 4.39 18.46
C ASP A 87 3.24 5.91 18.35
N PRO A 88 2.66 6.40 17.24
CA PRO A 88 2.36 7.81 17.06
C PRO A 88 1.31 8.25 18.09
N PRO A 89 1.45 9.43 18.68
CA PRO A 89 0.40 10.04 19.45
C PRO A 89 -0.72 10.51 18.50
N ARG A 90 -1.92 10.71 19.05
CA ARG A 90 -3.10 11.12 18.27
C ARG A 90 -2.87 12.36 17.39
N ARG A 91 -1.99 13.29 17.79
CA ARG A 91 -1.67 14.49 17.00
C ARG A 91 -0.95 14.16 15.68
N GLU A 92 -0.09 13.14 15.64
CA GLU A 92 0.66 12.80 14.42
C GLU A 92 -0.26 12.11 13.42
N THR A 93 -1.13 11.19 13.88
CA THR A 93 -2.13 10.60 13.00
C THR A 93 -3.20 11.60 12.56
N ALA A 94 -3.58 12.55 13.42
CA ALA A 94 -4.50 13.62 13.05
C ALA A 94 -3.91 14.54 11.96
N ALA A 95 -2.61 14.82 12.02
CA ALA A 95 -1.91 15.61 11.01
C ALA A 95 -1.85 14.94 9.62
N MET A 96 -2.18 13.65 9.51
CA MET A 96 -2.22 12.91 8.25
C MET A 96 -3.63 12.82 7.65
N ALA A 97 -4.67 13.30 8.34
CA ALA A 97 -6.05 13.18 7.88
C ALA A 97 -6.32 13.96 6.57
N ASP A 98 -5.56 15.02 6.31
CA ASP A 98 -5.63 15.82 5.07
C ASP A 98 -5.25 15.01 3.81
N ILE A 99 -4.36 14.03 3.94
CA ILE A 99 -3.93 13.18 2.81
C ILE A 99 -4.35 11.72 2.94
N MET A 100 -4.69 11.22 4.13
CA MET A 100 -5.14 9.83 4.36
C MET A 100 -6.64 9.71 4.68
N GLY A 101 -7.37 10.83 4.64
CA GLY A 101 -8.82 10.90 4.87
C GLY A 101 -9.24 10.88 6.34
N THR A 102 -8.64 10.03 7.19
CA THR A 102 -8.93 10.02 8.63
C THR A 102 -7.71 9.71 9.49
N PRO A 103 -7.68 10.19 10.76
CA PRO A 103 -6.63 9.81 11.72
C PRO A 103 -6.62 8.29 12.00
N GLY A 104 -7.79 7.64 11.91
CA GLY A 104 -7.93 6.20 12.10
C GLY A 104 -7.27 5.39 10.99
N ALA A 105 -7.40 5.83 9.73
CA ALA A 105 -6.69 5.24 8.61
C ALA A 105 -5.17 5.38 8.80
N ALA A 106 -4.67 6.57 9.12
CA ALA A 106 -3.25 6.79 9.39
C ALA A 106 -2.72 5.88 10.52
N TRP A 107 -3.47 5.74 11.61
CA TRP A 107 -3.13 4.82 12.70
C TRP A 107 -3.04 3.36 12.26
N TYR A 108 -4.04 2.88 11.51
CA TYR A 108 -4.06 1.50 11.06
C TYR A 108 -2.87 1.18 10.14
N GLN A 109 -2.56 2.11 9.24
CA GLN A 109 -1.48 1.97 8.27
C GLN A 109 -0.12 1.98 8.94
N TRP A 110 0.08 2.86 9.93
CA TRP A 110 1.24 2.76 10.82
C TRP A 110 1.34 1.39 11.49
N LYS A 111 0.25 0.95 12.15
CA LYS A 111 0.26 -0.29 12.95
C LYS A 111 0.64 -1.51 12.12
N LYS A 112 0.10 -1.62 10.90
CA LYS A 112 0.31 -2.78 10.03
C LYS A 112 1.59 -2.68 9.19
N HIS A 113 1.86 -1.53 8.60
CA HIS A 113 2.91 -1.37 7.59
C HIS A 113 4.02 -0.41 8.05
N GLY A 114 3.66 0.74 8.64
CA GLY A 114 4.65 1.74 9.05
C GLY A 114 5.64 1.25 10.11
N ARG A 115 5.19 0.42 11.05
CA ARG A 115 6.08 -0.23 12.04
C ARG A 115 7.20 -1.04 11.38
N CYS A 116 6.98 -1.57 10.19
CA CYS A 116 7.95 -2.39 9.46
C CYS A 116 9.04 -1.57 8.77
N ALA A 117 8.87 -0.26 8.62
CA ALA A 117 9.82 0.60 7.91
C ALA A 117 11.16 0.79 8.63
N GLY A 118 11.28 0.39 9.91
CA GLY A 118 12.48 0.67 10.71
C GLY A 118 12.66 2.15 11.07
N LEU A 119 11.62 2.96 10.89
CA LEU A 119 11.58 4.40 11.18
C LEU A 119 10.76 4.67 12.45
N SER A 120 11.01 5.82 13.09
CA SER A 120 10.08 6.36 14.08
C SER A 120 8.78 6.81 13.41
N ALA A 121 7.69 6.91 14.17
CA ALA A 121 6.38 7.16 13.59
C ALA A 121 6.27 8.52 12.88
N ASP A 122 6.93 9.54 13.40
CA ASP A 122 7.05 10.87 12.80
C ASP A 122 7.84 10.82 11.49
N ALA A 123 9.01 10.18 11.48
CA ALA A 123 9.82 10.01 10.27
C ALA A 123 9.07 9.20 9.21
N TYR A 124 8.37 8.12 9.58
CA TYR A 124 7.56 7.35 8.64
C TYR A 124 6.46 8.19 7.99
N PHE A 125 5.71 8.98 8.77
CA PHE A 125 4.65 9.81 8.22
C PHE A 125 5.18 10.96 7.36
N GLU A 126 6.35 11.51 7.69
CA GLU A 126 7.08 12.46 6.84
C GLU A 126 7.45 11.83 5.51
N THR A 127 8.12 10.67 5.52
CA THR A 127 8.46 9.92 4.30
C THR A 127 7.23 9.55 3.47
N ALA A 128 6.13 9.13 4.12
CA ALA A 128 4.89 8.81 3.43
C ALA A 128 4.27 10.04 2.76
N ARG A 129 4.34 11.22 3.40
CA ARG A 129 3.89 12.48 2.82
C ARG A 129 4.78 12.96 1.69
N GLU A 130 6.09 12.80 1.80
CA GLU A 130 7.06 13.10 0.74
C GLU A 130 6.80 12.24 -0.49
N ALA A 131 6.66 10.92 -0.31
CA ALA A 131 6.33 9.98 -1.37
C ALA A 131 4.98 10.31 -2.03
N TYR A 132 3.95 10.60 -1.22
CA TYR A 132 2.67 11.09 -1.74
C TYR A 132 2.87 12.35 -2.56
N GLY A 133 3.59 13.36 -2.05
CA GLY A 133 3.85 14.62 -2.74
C GLY A 133 4.58 14.47 -4.08
N ALA A 134 5.53 13.52 -4.16
CA ALA A 134 6.36 13.27 -5.34
C ALA A 134 5.58 12.71 -6.54
N VAL A 135 4.47 12.01 -6.32
CA VAL A 135 3.65 11.43 -7.41
C VAL A 135 2.53 12.38 -7.80
N THR A 136 2.60 12.98 -8.98
CA THR A 136 1.54 13.81 -9.56
C THR A 136 0.31 12.98 -9.89
N ARG A 137 -0.80 13.26 -9.20
CA ARG A 137 -2.10 12.65 -9.46
C ARG A 137 -2.77 13.32 -10.67
N PRO A 138 -3.19 12.58 -11.72
CA PRO A 138 -3.71 13.18 -12.94
C PRO A 138 -4.98 14.01 -12.71
N GLU A 139 -4.95 15.28 -13.12
CA GLU A 139 -6.05 16.24 -12.94
C GLU A 139 -7.33 15.81 -13.69
N VAL A 140 -7.19 15.03 -14.77
CA VAL A 140 -8.32 14.51 -15.55
C VAL A 140 -9.34 13.77 -14.68
N PHE A 141 -8.90 13.06 -13.65
CA PHE A 141 -9.80 12.35 -12.74
C PHE A 141 -10.59 13.29 -11.83
N ARG A 142 -10.07 14.48 -11.51
CA ARG A 142 -10.83 15.50 -10.77
C ARG A 142 -11.93 16.16 -11.60
N LYS A 143 -11.89 16.01 -12.93
CA LYS A 143 -12.90 16.57 -13.84
C LYS A 143 -14.08 15.63 -14.07
N LEU A 144 -14.04 14.43 -13.50
CA LEU A 144 -15.14 13.47 -13.57
C LEU A 144 -16.24 13.89 -12.60
N ASP A 145 -17.32 14.43 -13.13
CA ASP A 145 -18.52 14.84 -12.39
C ASP A 145 -19.56 13.72 -12.23
N LYS A 146 -19.30 12.56 -12.85
CA LYS A 146 -20.17 11.39 -12.86
C LYS A 146 -19.36 10.11 -12.75
N ALA A 147 -19.98 9.06 -12.25
CA ALA A 147 -19.40 7.73 -12.26
C ALA A 147 -19.13 7.27 -13.70
N VAL A 148 -17.91 6.81 -13.95
CA VAL A 148 -17.47 6.28 -15.23
C VAL A 148 -16.81 4.92 -15.03
N LYS A 149 -16.84 4.09 -16.06
CA LYS A 149 -16.08 2.84 -16.11
C LYS A 149 -14.89 3.04 -17.03
N LEU A 150 -13.69 2.86 -16.48
CA LEU A 150 -12.43 3.00 -17.20
C LEU A 150 -11.65 1.68 -17.12
N PRO A 151 -10.96 1.26 -18.19
CA PRO A 151 -9.93 0.23 -18.10
C PRO A 151 -8.80 0.68 -17.16
N ALA A 152 -8.18 -0.27 -16.45
CA ALA A 152 -7.01 0.01 -15.60
C ALA A 152 -5.87 0.66 -16.41
N SER A 153 -5.64 0.18 -17.63
CA SER A 153 -4.61 0.73 -18.53
C SER A 153 -4.77 2.22 -18.83
N VAL A 154 -6.00 2.75 -18.84
CA VAL A 154 -6.24 4.20 -19.02
C VAL A 154 -5.84 4.99 -17.78
N VAL A 155 -5.99 4.38 -16.59
CA VAL A 155 -5.54 4.98 -15.33
C VAL A 155 -4.01 4.95 -15.25
N GLU A 156 -3.40 3.81 -15.54
CA GLU A 156 -1.94 3.63 -15.60
C GLU A 156 -1.28 4.62 -16.57
N GLU A 157 -1.78 4.70 -17.81
CA GLU A 157 -1.26 5.64 -18.82
C GLU A 157 -1.36 7.10 -18.38
N ALA A 158 -2.45 7.48 -17.70
CA ALA A 158 -2.61 8.83 -17.16
C ALA A 158 -1.57 9.13 -16.07
N PHE A 159 -1.27 8.15 -15.19
CA PHE A 159 -0.23 8.30 -14.17
C PHE A 159 1.17 8.38 -14.78
N LEU A 160 1.50 7.52 -15.75
CA LEU A 160 2.79 7.55 -16.46
C LEU A 160 2.98 8.88 -17.22
N THR A 161 1.92 9.36 -17.87
CA THR A 161 1.95 10.66 -18.58
C THR A 161 2.20 11.82 -17.63
N ALA A 162 1.58 11.79 -16.43
CA ALA A 162 1.75 12.84 -15.43
C ALA A 162 3.08 12.75 -14.66
N ASN A 163 3.76 11.60 -14.70
CA ASN A 163 4.99 11.33 -13.95
C ASN A 163 6.06 10.70 -14.87
N PRO A 164 6.75 11.49 -15.71
CA PRO A 164 7.73 10.98 -16.68
C PRO A 164 8.96 10.27 -16.09
N ALA A 165 9.13 10.30 -14.76
CA ALA A 165 10.17 9.59 -14.03
C ALA A 165 9.75 8.19 -13.57
N LEU A 166 8.47 7.82 -13.74
CA LEU A 166 7.96 6.49 -13.45
C LEU A 166 7.94 5.67 -14.75
N ASP A 167 8.42 4.43 -14.64
CA ASP A 167 8.30 3.43 -15.69
C ASP A 167 7.04 2.57 -15.47
N ALA A 168 6.65 1.81 -16.50
CA ALA A 168 5.42 1.02 -16.50
C ALA A 168 5.39 -0.11 -15.45
N ASP A 169 6.54 -0.56 -14.98
CA ASP A 169 6.66 -1.54 -13.88
C ASP A 169 6.52 -0.89 -12.49
N MET A 170 6.49 0.44 -12.41
CA MET A 170 6.30 1.20 -11.18
C MET A 170 4.85 1.63 -10.93
N VAL A 171 3.92 1.34 -11.86
CA VAL A 171 2.50 1.76 -11.82
C VAL A 171 1.57 0.58 -12.03
#